data_AF-A0A7C3NVR4-F1
#
_entry.id   AF-A0A7C3NVR4-F1
#
_cell.length_a   1.000
_cell.length_b   1.000
_cell.length_c   1.000
_cell.angle_alpha   90.00
_cell.angle_beta   90.00
_cell.angle_gamma   90.00
#
_symmetry.space_group_name_H-M   'P 1'
#
loop_
_entity.id
_entity.type
_entity.pdbx_description
1 polymer ?
#
loop_
_entity_poly.entity_id
_entity_poly.type
_entity_poly.pdbx_seq_one_letter_code
_entity_poly.pdbx_strand_id
1 'polypeptide(L)'
;MKFTWANALAFAVLAVTGCAAYEMPPLAMSHPANPAAPAPAPVVSKTLAYTRAEVPSPQPVVAATVPHGQQSQQAAEGEKQTVVGEGKVIATVPNSSQIVVEHGEIKGFMEAMTMGYRVEPPSLLEGLKFGDKVRFTIDVPKKAIVKIEKMP
;
A
#
# COMPACT_ATOMS: atom_id res chain seq x y z
N MET A 1 31.04 -29.65 -65.09
CA MET A 1 31.85 -28.44 -65.39
C MET A 1 31.38 -27.31 -64.48
N LYS A 2 32.34 -26.61 -63.87
CA LYS A 2 32.21 -25.68 -62.75
C LYS A 2 31.79 -24.30 -63.30
N PHE A 3 30.74 -23.68 -62.75
CA PHE A 3 30.42 -22.28 -63.00
C PHE A 3 30.56 -21.49 -61.69
N THR A 4 31.78 -21.03 -61.46
CA THR A 4 32.13 -20.00 -60.47
C THR A 4 31.74 -18.64 -61.03
N TRP A 5 30.88 -17.89 -60.34
CA TRP A 5 30.82 -16.44 -60.48
C TRP A 5 30.89 -15.82 -59.08
N ALA A 6 32.07 -15.28 -58.76
CA ALA A 6 32.28 -14.35 -57.68
C ALA A 6 31.84 -12.95 -58.15
N ASN A 7 30.92 -12.30 -57.44
CA ASN A 7 30.82 -10.85 -57.51
C ASN A 7 30.44 -10.30 -56.14
N ALA A 8 31.44 -9.69 -55.51
CA ALA A 8 31.29 -8.80 -54.39
C ALA A 8 30.52 -7.56 -54.84
N LEU A 9 29.55 -7.12 -54.05
CA LEU A 9 29.31 -5.69 -53.89
C LEU A 9 28.84 -5.42 -52.45
N ALA A 10 29.57 -4.51 -51.83
CA ALA A 10 29.33 -3.95 -50.51
C ALA A 10 28.03 -3.12 -50.47
N PHE A 11 27.81 -2.46 -49.33
CA PHE A 11 26.73 -1.54 -48.96
C PHE A 11 25.52 -2.23 -48.31
N ALA A 12 25.05 -1.88 -47.11
CA ALA A 12 25.33 -0.71 -46.30
C ALA A 12 25.13 -1.06 -44.81
N VAL A 13 26.10 -0.67 -43.98
CA VAL A 13 25.90 -0.57 -42.53
C VAL A 13 24.93 0.60 -42.32
N LEU A 14 23.68 0.30 -41.99
CA LEU A 14 22.73 1.30 -41.52
C LEU A 14 23.12 1.68 -40.08
N ALA A 15 23.92 2.73 -39.95
CA ALA A 15 24.19 3.36 -38.68
C ALA A 15 22.89 3.95 -38.12
N VAL A 16 22.33 3.32 -37.08
CA VAL A 16 21.22 3.85 -36.28
C VAL A 16 21.73 5.10 -35.57
N THR A 17 21.63 6.24 -36.27
CA THR A 17 22.00 7.55 -35.75
C THR A 17 20.74 8.20 -35.23
N GLY A 18 20.67 8.46 -33.93
CA GLY A 18 19.71 9.41 -33.37
C GLY A 18 19.04 9.03 -32.07
N CYS A 19 19.80 8.70 -31.02
CA CYS A 19 19.34 9.10 -29.69
C CYS A 19 19.54 10.61 -29.62
N ALA A 20 18.49 11.39 -29.88
CA ALA A 20 18.48 12.78 -29.44
C ALA A 20 18.66 12.76 -27.93
N ALA A 21 19.81 13.24 -27.44
CA ALA A 21 20.00 13.47 -26.03
C ALA A 21 18.91 14.46 -25.61
N TYR A 22 17.94 13.99 -24.85
CA TYR A 22 16.90 14.83 -24.29
C TYR A 22 17.56 15.74 -23.25
N GLU A 23 17.99 16.91 -23.70
CA GLU A 23 18.53 17.94 -22.82
C GLU A 23 17.35 18.68 -22.20
N MET A 24 17.20 18.55 -20.88
CA MET A 24 16.11 19.21 -20.16
C MET A 24 16.32 20.73 -20.24
N PRO A 25 15.34 21.51 -20.71
CA PRO A 25 15.46 22.97 -20.67
C PRO A 25 15.65 23.45 -19.22
N PRO A 26 16.52 24.44 -18.99
CA PRO A 26 16.79 24.92 -17.64
C PRO A 26 15.53 25.49 -17.02
N LEU A 27 15.35 25.25 -15.71
CA LEU A 27 14.22 25.80 -14.96
C LEU A 27 14.25 27.33 -15.00
N ALA A 28 13.12 27.94 -15.36
CA ALA A 28 12.97 29.39 -15.33
C ALA A 28 13.24 29.94 -13.90
N MET A 29 13.71 31.18 -13.79
CA MET A 29 14.01 31.82 -12.49
C MET A 29 12.82 31.87 -11.53
N SER A 30 11.60 31.86 -12.04
CA SER A 30 10.36 31.85 -11.26
C SER A 30 9.88 30.44 -10.87
N HIS A 31 10.56 29.39 -11.31
CA HIS A 31 10.12 28.02 -11.04
C HIS A 31 10.50 27.62 -9.61
N PRO A 32 9.58 27.06 -8.80
CA PRO A 32 9.83 26.76 -7.38
C PRO A 32 10.91 25.70 -7.15
N ALA A 33 11.29 24.95 -8.19
CA ALA A 33 12.37 23.97 -8.15
C ALA A 33 13.73 24.54 -8.62
N ASN A 34 13.81 25.83 -8.98
CA ASN A 34 15.08 26.45 -9.37
C ASN A 34 15.97 26.64 -8.13
N PRO A 35 17.21 26.09 -8.11
CA PRO A 35 18.12 26.21 -6.96
C PRO A 35 18.53 27.66 -6.66
N ALA A 36 18.38 28.58 -7.61
CA ALA A 36 18.63 30.01 -7.42
C ALA A 36 17.39 30.81 -6.96
N ALA A 37 16.22 30.17 -6.81
CA ALA A 37 15.02 30.84 -6.31
C ALA A 37 15.17 31.14 -4.80
N PRO A 38 14.78 32.35 -4.34
CA PRO A 38 14.80 32.66 -2.92
C PRO A 38 13.84 31.73 -2.18
N ALA A 39 14.34 31.08 -1.12
CA ALA A 39 13.54 30.20 -0.29
C ALA A 39 12.34 30.98 0.29
N PRO A 40 11.10 30.49 0.16
CA PRO A 40 9.97 31.10 0.84
C PRO A 40 10.23 31.10 2.35
N ALA A 41 9.96 32.23 3.00
CA ALA A 41 10.10 32.32 4.45
C ALA A 41 9.23 31.22 5.12
N PRO A 42 9.76 30.51 6.14
CA PRO A 42 9.01 29.47 6.82
C PRO A 42 7.76 30.10 7.47
N VAL A 43 6.59 29.76 6.95
CA VAL A 43 5.32 30.12 7.57
C VAL A 43 5.00 29.08 8.64
N VAL A 44 4.85 29.53 9.89
CA VAL A 44 4.45 28.65 10.99
C VAL A 44 3.01 28.21 10.75
N SER A 45 2.82 26.92 10.47
CA SER A 45 1.51 26.31 10.29
C SER A 45 0.67 26.47 11.56
N LYS A 46 -0.44 27.19 11.47
CA LYS A 46 -1.41 27.43 12.56
C LYS A 46 -2.49 26.33 12.69
N THR A 47 -2.35 25.22 11.99
CA THR A 47 -3.40 24.19 11.83
C THR A 47 -3.22 22.95 12.71
N LEU A 48 -2.27 22.96 13.66
CA LEU A 48 -2.21 21.89 14.66
C LEU A 48 -3.36 22.07 15.66
N ALA A 49 -4.39 21.23 15.55
CA ALA A 49 -5.55 21.21 16.45
C ALA A 49 -5.19 20.85 17.91
N TYR A 50 -4.00 20.31 18.15
CA TYR A 50 -3.50 19.96 19.48
C TYR A 50 -2.09 20.48 19.68
N THR A 51 -1.87 21.24 20.75
CA THR A 51 -0.52 21.61 21.19
C THR A 51 0.08 20.47 22.02
N ARG A 52 1.42 20.39 22.10
CA ARG A 52 2.10 19.34 22.89
C ARG A 52 1.72 19.35 24.37
N ALA A 53 1.20 20.48 24.87
CA ALA A 53 0.71 20.61 26.24
C ALA A 53 -0.65 19.91 26.46
N GLU A 54 -1.37 19.55 25.39
CA GLU A 54 -2.73 19.00 25.45
C GLU A 54 -2.79 17.48 25.33
N VAL A 55 -1.64 16.82 25.19
CA VAL A 55 -1.55 15.35 25.21
C VAL A 55 -1.66 14.91 26.68
N PRO A 56 -2.74 14.22 27.09
CA PRO A 56 -2.86 13.74 28.47
C PRO A 56 -1.72 12.78 28.81
N SER A 57 -1.04 13.06 29.92
CA SER A 57 0.10 12.28 30.41
C SER A 57 -0.36 10.85 30.76
N PRO A 58 0.28 9.79 30.26
CA PRO A 58 -0.07 8.43 30.64
C PRO A 58 0.23 8.22 32.12
N GLN A 59 -0.80 7.94 32.92
CA GLN A 59 -0.62 7.55 34.31
C GLN A 59 -0.09 6.11 34.40
N PRO A 60 0.80 5.80 35.37
CA PRO A 60 1.29 4.45 35.56
C PRO A 60 0.15 3.56 36.04
N VAL A 61 -0.13 2.49 35.28
CA VAL A 61 -1.06 1.44 35.70
C VAL A 61 -0.43 0.67 36.87
N VAL A 62 -0.92 0.93 38.08
CA VAL A 62 -0.59 0.12 39.26
C VAL A 62 -1.16 -1.28 39.06
N ALA A 63 -0.28 -2.28 39.19
CA ALA A 63 -0.61 -3.69 39.07
C ALA A 63 -1.58 -4.10 40.20
N ALA A 64 -2.85 -4.27 39.85
CA ALA A 64 -3.82 -4.95 40.69
C ALA A 64 -3.98 -6.39 40.19
N THR A 65 -3.43 -7.33 40.94
CA THR A 65 -3.69 -8.77 40.80
C THR A 65 -5.16 -9.05 41.04
N VAL A 66 -5.85 -9.61 40.04
CA VAL A 66 -7.23 -10.11 40.17
C VAL A 66 -7.19 -11.64 40.09
N PRO A 67 -7.77 -12.38 41.06
CA PRO A 67 -7.75 -13.84 41.05
C PRO A 67 -8.63 -14.41 39.94
N HIS A 68 -8.18 -15.55 39.42
CA HIS A 68 -8.73 -16.32 38.31
C HIS A 68 -10.15 -16.82 38.65
N GLY A 69 -11.16 -16.16 38.10
CA GLY A 69 -12.54 -16.63 38.05
C GLY A 69 -12.88 -17.05 36.62
N GLN A 70 -13.07 -18.36 36.41
CA GLN A 70 -13.66 -18.90 35.18
C GLN A 70 -15.02 -18.24 34.94
N GLN A 71 -15.10 -17.46 33.87
CA GLN A 71 -16.38 -17.18 33.24
C GLN A 71 -16.16 -17.25 31.73
N SER A 72 -16.76 -18.30 31.18
CA SER A 72 -17.07 -18.55 29.78
C SER A 72 -16.88 -17.32 28.89
N GLN A 73 -15.95 -17.44 27.95
CA GLN A 73 -15.83 -16.59 26.78
C GLN A 73 -17.09 -16.78 25.92
N GLN A 74 -18.20 -16.20 26.36
CA GLN A 74 -19.30 -15.88 25.48
C GLN A 74 -18.91 -14.53 24.89
N ALA A 75 -18.18 -14.64 23.77
CA ALA A 75 -17.95 -13.54 22.87
C ALA A 75 -19.30 -12.84 22.68
N ALA A 76 -19.35 -11.54 22.99
CA ALA A 76 -20.47 -10.70 22.67
C ALA A 76 -20.74 -10.83 21.16
N GLU A 77 -21.71 -11.66 20.83
CA GLU A 77 -22.27 -11.83 19.49
C GLU A 77 -23.34 -10.76 19.33
N GLY A 78 -22.90 -9.49 19.38
CA GLY A 78 -23.63 -8.47 18.64
C GLY A 78 -23.47 -8.85 17.18
N GLU A 79 -24.59 -9.05 16.48
CA GLU A 79 -24.67 -9.55 15.10
C GLU A 79 -23.52 -9.01 14.23
N LYS A 80 -22.46 -9.82 14.10
CA LYS A 80 -21.26 -9.41 13.36
C LYS A 80 -21.61 -9.51 11.89
N GLN A 81 -22.05 -8.39 11.31
CA GLN A 81 -22.21 -8.26 9.88
C GLN A 81 -20.83 -8.43 9.24
N THR A 82 -20.57 -9.63 8.77
CA THR A 82 -19.31 -10.00 8.13
C THR A 82 -19.58 -10.38 6.69
N VAL A 83 -18.68 -9.96 5.81
CA VAL A 83 -18.72 -10.29 4.39
C VAL A 83 -17.42 -10.95 3.99
N VAL A 84 -17.49 -11.86 3.03
CA VAL A 84 -16.33 -12.61 2.54
C VAL A 84 -15.97 -12.11 1.16
N GLY A 85 -14.70 -11.75 0.99
CA GLY A 85 -14.12 -11.36 -0.29
C GLY A 85 -12.95 -12.25 -0.67
N GLU A 86 -12.65 -12.28 -1.96
CA GLU A 86 -11.46 -12.90 -2.52
C GLU A 86 -10.70 -11.86 -3.32
N GLY A 87 -9.37 -11.95 -3.32
CA GLY A 87 -8.55 -10.98 -4.02
C GLY A 87 -7.08 -11.35 -4.06
N LYS A 88 -6.31 -10.46 -4.66
CA LYS A 88 -4.86 -10.57 -4.80
C LYS A 88 -4.18 -9.47 -3.99
N VAL A 89 -3.19 -9.85 -3.20
CA VAL A 89 -2.41 -8.91 -2.39
C VAL A 89 -1.56 -8.03 -3.31
N ILE A 90 -1.74 -6.73 -3.22
CA ILE A 90 -0.95 -5.72 -3.94
C ILE A 90 0.12 -5.10 -3.04
N ALA A 91 -0.15 -4.94 -1.74
CA ALA A 91 0.85 -4.50 -0.78
C ALA A 91 0.42 -4.84 0.65
N THR A 92 1.39 -5.05 1.53
CA THR A 92 1.16 -5.06 2.99
C THR A 92 1.85 -3.85 3.60
N VAL A 93 1.19 -3.19 4.55
CA VAL A 93 1.72 -2.04 5.29
C VAL A 93 1.65 -2.37 6.79
N PRO A 94 2.61 -3.15 7.33
CA PRO A 94 2.58 -3.64 8.71
C PRO A 94 2.55 -2.50 9.74
N ASN A 95 3.28 -1.41 9.47
CA ASN A 95 3.38 -0.24 10.35
C ASN A 95 2.01 0.40 10.65
N SER A 96 1.07 0.32 9.71
CA SER A 96 -0.29 0.82 9.87
C SER A 96 -1.32 -0.30 9.94
N SER A 97 -0.91 -1.56 10.09
CA SER A 97 -1.82 -2.71 10.10
C SER A 97 -2.81 -2.67 8.92
N GLN A 98 -2.30 -2.38 7.72
CA GLN A 98 -3.10 -2.28 6.50
C GLN A 98 -2.62 -3.25 5.43
N ILE A 99 -3.54 -3.64 4.56
CA ILE A 99 -3.26 -4.42 3.36
C ILE A 99 -3.99 -3.79 2.18
N VAL A 100 -3.32 -3.71 1.04
CA VAL A 100 -3.93 -3.31 -0.23
C VAL A 100 -4.21 -4.58 -1.02
N VAL A 101 -5.48 -4.78 -1.36
CA VAL A 101 -5.96 -5.97 -2.08
C VAL A 101 -6.72 -5.52 -3.32
N GLU A 102 -6.37 -6.11 -4.45
CA GLU A 102 -7.20 -6.12 -5.65
C GLU A 102 -8.26 -7.21 -5.44
N HIS A 103 -9.44 -6.82 -4.97
CA HIS A 103 -10.50 -7.76 -4.68
C HIS A 103 -11.48 -7.90 -5.85
N GLY A 104 -12.04 -9.10 -5.98
CA GLY A 104 -13.19 -9.34 -6.84
C GLY A 104 -14.47 -8.76 -6.26
N GLU A 105 -15.60 -9.13 -6.85
CA GLU A 105 -16.91 -8.75 -6.32
C GLU A 105 -17.12 -9.34 -4.92
N ILE A 106 -17.48 -8.48 -3.96
CA ILE A 106 -17.87 -8.84 -2.61
C ILE A 106 -19.40 -8.65 -2.52
N LYS A 107 -20.13 -9.77 -2.60
CA LYS A 107 -21.60 -9.75 -2.67
C LYS A 107 -22.22 -8.96 -1.52
N GLY A 108 -23.07 -7.99 -1.88
CA GLY A 108 -23.78 -7.15 -0.91
C GLY A 108 -22.91 -6.12 -0.19
N PHE A 109 -21.66 -5.93 -0.62
CA PHE A 109 -20.74 -4.97 -0.01
C PHE A 109 -20.11 -4.03 -1.05
N MET A 110 -19.37 -4.57 -2.03
CA MET A 110 -18.61 -3.77 -3.02
C MET A 110 -18.31 -4.56 -4.30
N GLU A 111 -18.25 -3.87 -5.44
CA GLU A 111 -17.78 -4.41 -6.72
C GLU A 111 -16.25 -4.63 -6.73
N ALA A 112 -15.72 -5.26 -7.78
CA ALA A 112 -14.29 -5.50 -7.90
C ALA A 112 -13.48 -4.20 -8.02
N MET A 113 -12.50 -4.00 -7.13
CA MET A 113 -11.63 -2.83 -7.12
C MET A 113 -10.34 -3.08 -6.32
N THR A 114 -9.39 -2.15 -6.39
CA THR A 114 -8.19 -2.16 -5.54
C THR A 114 -8.38 -1.24 -4.35
N MET A 115 -8.41 -1.80 -3.14
CA MET A 115 -8.66 -1.04 -1.91
C MET A 115 -7.74 -1.44 -0.78
N GLY A 116 -7.45 -0.45 0.08
CA GLY A 116 -6.74 -0.64 1.34
C GLY A 116 -7.70 -0.96 2.48
N TYR A 117 -7.42 -2.03 3.22
CA TYR A 117 -8.18 -2.44 4.40
C TYR A 117 -7.31 -2.44 5.64
N ARG A 118 -7.88 -2.05 6.78
CA ARG A 118 -7.28 -2.30 8.10
C ARG A 118 -7.38 -3.80 8.40
N VAL A 119 -6.40 -4.33 9.13
CA VAL A 119 -6.32 -5.74 9.48
C VAL A 119 -6.18 -5.88 10.99
N GLU A 120 -7.07 -6.69 11.58
CA GLU A 120 -7.13 -6.94 13.00
C GLU A 120 -7.30 -8.44 13.27
N PRO A 121 -6.32 -9.12 13.90
CA PRO A 121 -5.06 -8.59 14.42
C PRO A 121 -4.01 -8.33 13.32
N PRO A 122 -3.04 -7.41 13.54
CA PRO A 122 -1.98 -7.10 12.58
C PRO A 122 -1.13 -8.32 12.16
N SER A 123 -1.05 -9.34 13.02
CA SER A 123 -0.35 -10.60 12.75
C SER A 123 -0.89 -11.36 11.54
N LEU A 124 -2.13 -11.10 11.10
CA LEU A 124 -2.66 -11.69 9.86
C LEU A 124 -1.93 -11.22 8.60
N LEU A 125 -1.14 -10.14 8.69
CA LEU A 125 -0.31 -9.65 7.59
C LEU A 125 0.99 -10.45 7.41
N GLU A 126 1.37 -11.24 8.41
CA GLU A 126 2.62 -11.97 8.41
C GLU A 126 2.62 -13.06 7.32
N GLY A 127 3.70 -13.14 6.56
CA GLY A 127 3.85 -14.13 5.49
C GLY A 127 3.10 -13.83 4.19
N LEU A 128 2.24 -12.82 4.15
CA LEU A 128 1.59 -12.35 2.92
C LEU A 128 2.57 -11.57 2.05
N LYS A 129 2.57 -11.86 0.75
CA LYS A 129 3.46 -11.24 -0.24
C LYS A 129 2.66 -10.68 -1.41
N PHE A 130 3.28 -9.77 -2.16
CA PHE A 130 2.76 -9.31 -3.43
C PHE A 130 2.38 -10.49 -4.32
N GLY A 131 1.17 -10.46 -4.86
CA GLY A 131 0.67 -11.46 -5.78
C GLY A 131 -0.03 -12.66 -5.15
N ASP A 132 -0.01 -12.78 -3.83
CA ASP A 132 -0.73 -13.85 -3.14
C ASP A 132 -2.23 -13.72 -3.36
N LYS A 133 -2.88 -14.83 -3.75
CA LYS A 133 -4.34 -14.92 -3.72
C LYS A 133 -4.78 -15.18 -2.29
N VAL A 134 -5.74 -14.42 -1.82
CA VAL A 134 -6.24 -14.49 -0.46
C VAL A 134 -7.75 -14.47 -0.43
N ARG A 135 -8.32 -15.24 0.48
CA ARG A 135 -9.71 -15.14 0.90
C ARG A 135 -9.74 -14.43 2.25
N PHE A 136 -10.58 -13.42 2.39
CA PHE A 136 -10.62 -12.59 3.59
C PHE A 136 -12.04 -12.31 4.05
N THR A 137 -12.19 -12.07 5.35
CA THR A 137 -13.48 -11.71 5.97
C THR A 137 -13.38 -10.30 6.52
N ILE A 138 -14.30 -9.43 6.09
CA ILE A 138 -14.42 -8.06 6.57
C ILE A 138 -15.52 -8.01 7.63
N ASP A 139 -15.22 -7.41 8.76
CA ASP A 139 -16.19 -6.90 9.72
C ASP A 139 -16.69 -5.55 9.19
N VAL A 140 -17.93 -5.51 8.70
CA VAL A 140 -18.55 -4.33 8.06
C VAL A 140 -18.61 -3.12 9.00
N PRO A 141 -19.07 -3.25 10.27
CA PRO A 141 -19.06 -2.11 11.19
C PRO A 141 -17.66 -1.56 11.45
N LYS A 142 -16.63 -2.43 11.53
CA LYS A 142 -15.24 -1.99 11.73
C LYS A 142 -14.52 -1.58 10.46
N LYS A 143 -15.04 -1.96 9.29
CA LYS A 143 -14.37 -1.86 7.99
C LYS A 143 -12.95 -2.45 8.02
N ALA A 144 -12.79 -3.55 8.77
CA ALA A 144 -11.51 -4.18 9.02
C ALA A 144 -11.57 -5.67 8.64
N ILE A 145 -10.49 -6.17 8.08
CA ILE A 145 -10.32 -7.59 7.83
C ILE A 145 -9.97 -8.29 9.15
N VAL A 146 -10.81 -9.25 9.52
CA VAL A 146 -10.69 -10.02 10.77
C VAL A 146 -10.19 -11.44 10.55
N LYS A 147 -10.10 -11.88 9.29
CA LYS A 147 -9.60 -13.19 8.91
C LYS A 147 -9.00 -13.14 7.50
N ILE A 148 -7.83 -13.76 7.31
CA ILE A 148 -7.17 -13.89 6.01
C ILE A 148 -6.66 -15.32 5.86
N GLU A 149 -6.98 -15.95 4.73
CA GLU A 149 -6.49 -17.27 4.35
C GLU A 149 -5.81 -17.17 2.98
N LYS A 150 -4.57 -17.65 2.88
CA LYS A 150 -3.87 -17.74 1.61
C LYS A 150 -4.43 -18.88 0.78
N MET A 151 -4.75 -18.59 -0.48
CA MET A 151 -5.21 -19.57 -1.45
C MET A 151 -4.01 -20.21 -2.18
N PRO A 152 -4.14 -21.47 -2.61
CA PRO A 152 -3.11 -22.17 -3.38
C PRO A 152 -2.87 -21.55 -4.76
#